data_AF-A0A2R5FM48-F1
#
_entry.id   AF-A0A2R5FM48-F1
#
_cell.length_a   1.000
_cell.length_b   1.000
_cell.length_c   1.000
_cell.angle_alpha   90.00
_cell.angle_beta   90.00
_cell.angle_gamma   90.00
#
_symmetry.space_group_name_H-M   'P 1'
#
loop_
_entity.id
_entity.type
_entity.pdbx_description
1 polymer ?
#
loop_
_entity_poly.entity_id
_entity_poly.type
_entity_poly.pdbx_seq_one_letter_code
_entity_poly.pdbx_strand_id
1 'polypeptide(L)'
;MRYHLLSILLGLATAVAVSTPLNVQAQSKIYQFVGGKESVNFDAEALDVLKSLGLTLASVENTAVPAPGYTYAFDVIPTSANSSVQSSTFTFNYDDATKEFIPISGTVDLTGSLFFNVDRTKLALPPQLELGDLSAQPAVDLDVIDKANTGLPIFTLEVLAPPNVDLENRTVTLNFNALASQEFSDFLVAAGASQPIAGLKLGEIQGDRNIALVPEPGTVLAILMAASSALALGKRHRIM
;
A
#
# COMPACT_ATOMS: atom_id res chain seq x y z
N MET A 1 -21.31 56.77 24.97
CA MET A 1 -21.71 55.45 24.39
C MET A 1 -20.62 55.12 23.37
N ARG A 2 -19.75 54.10 23.51
CA ARG A 2 -19.87 52.67 23.89
C ARG A 2 -20.21 51.80 22.65
N TYR A 3 -19.27 50.90 22.27
CA TYR A 3 -19.27 49.92 21.14
C TYR A 3 -18.99 50.52 19.73
N HIS A 4 -18.01 50.08 18.89
CA HIS A 4 -17.63 48.78 18.25
C HIS A 4 -18.37 48.56 16.90
N LEU A 5 -17.80 48.03 15.79
CA LEU A 5 -16.45 47.48 15.42
C LEU A 5 -15.76 48.40 14.34
N LEU A 6 -14.60 48.17 13.68
CA LEU A 6 -13.77 47.03 13.19
C LEU A 6 -14.25 46.34 11.88
N SER A 7 -13.30 45.79 11.09
CA SER A 7 -13.42 45.20 9.72
C SER A 7 -13.54 46.21 8.56
N ILE A 8 -13.07 46.02 7.31
CA ILE A 8 -12.39 44.90 6.60
C ILE A 8 -11.16 45.46 5.85
N LEU A 9 -10.07 44.69 5.73
CA LEU A 9 -8.89 45.02 4.91
C LEU A 9 -8.93 44.24 3.57
N LEU A 10 -8.62 44.91 2.44
CA LEU A 10 -8.63 44.29 1.11
C LEU A 10 -7.52 43.23 0.94
N GLY A 11 -7.90 42.01 0.55
CA GLY A 11 -7.02 41.04 -0.08
C GLY A 11 -7.37 40.92 -1.57
N LEU A 12 -6.42 41.24 -2.46
CA LEU A 12 -6.63 41.17 -3.91
C LEU A 12 -6.62 39.73 -4.41
N ALA A 13 -7.70 39.29 -5.07
CA ALA A 13 -7.74 38.04 -5.82
C ALA A 13 -7.30 38.28 -7.27
N THR A 14 -6.01 38.07 -7.57
CA THR A 14 -5.48 38.14 -8.94
C THR A 14 -5.74 36.85 -9.71
N ALA A 15 -6.88 36.77 -10.38
CA ALA A 15 -7.16 35.68 -11.32
C ALA A 15 -6.39 35.91 -12.64
N VAL A 16 -5.34 35.12 -12.89
CA VAL A 16 -4.62 35.12 -14.16
C VAL A 16 -5.20 34.05 -15.08
N ALA A 17 -6.12 34.44 -15.95
CA ALA A 17 -6.70 33.56 -16.96
C ALA A 17 -5.73 33.40 -18.16
N VAL A 18 -4.89 32.36 -18.14
CA VAL A 18 -4.09 31.97 -19.31
C VAL A 18 -4.94 31.11 -20.24
N SER A 19 -5.54 31.74 -21.25
CA SER A 19 -6.32 31.04 -22.28
C SER A 19 -5.41 30.50 -23.39
N THR A 20 -4.82 29.33 -23.19
CA THR A 20 -4.28 28.50 -24.28
C THR A 20 -5.34 27.50 -24.76
N PRO A 21 -5.35 27.12 -26.05
CA PRO A 21 -6.18 26.01 -26.50
C PRO A 21 -5.67 24.72 -25.84
N LEU A 22 -6.52 24.08 -25.05
CA LEU A 22 -6.20 22.82 -24.40
C LEU A 22 -6.06 21.72 -25.44
N ASN A 23 -4.81 21.47 -25.84
CA ASN A 23 -4.37 20.13 -26.27
C ASN A 23 -4.84 19.12 -25.21
N VAL A 24 -5.30 17.94 -25.62
CA VAL A 24 -6.03 17.01 -24.74
C VAL A 24 -5.12 16.56 -23.59
N GLN A 25 -5.23 17.24 -22.44
CA GLN A 25 -4.55 16.83 -21.23
C GLN A 25 -5.25 15.59 -20.71
N ALA A 26 -4.54 14.46 -20.75
CA ALA A 26 -4.93 13.30 -19.99
C ALA A 26 -5.02 13.71 -18.51
N GLN A 27 -6.23 13.64 -17.95
CA GLN A 27 -6.46 14.04 -16.57
C GLN A 27 -6.00 12.90 -15.67
N SER A 28 -4.72 12.93 -15.31
CA SER A 28 -4.10 12.10 -14.27
C SER A 28 -5.01 12.03 -13.05
N LYS A 29 -5.31 10.80 -12.59
CA LYS A 29 -6.29 10.53 -11.54
C LYS A 29 -5.66 9.77 -10.39
N ILE A 30 -6.02 10.18 -9.18
CA ILE A 30 -5.61 9.49 -7.95
C ILE A 30 -6.56 8.33 -7.69
N TYR A 31 -5.99 7.14 -7.51
CA TYR A 31 -6.69 5.92 -7.13
C TYR A 31 -6.13 5.39 -5.81
N GLN A 32 -6.94 4.60 -5.11
CA GLN A 32 -6.59 3.93 -3.86
C GLN A 32 -6.77 2.42 -4.01
N PHE A 33 -5.86 1.64 -3.44
CA PHE A 33 -6.07 0.19 -3.27
C PHE A 33 -7.10 -0.04 -2.17
N VAL A 34 -8.26 -0.62 -2.49
CA VAL A 34 -9.36 -0.85 -1.53
C VAL A 34 -9.43 -2.29 -0.98
N GLY A 35 -8.52 -3.15 -1.44
CA GLY A 35 -8.41 -4.56 -1.06
C GLY A 35 -7.80 -5.37 -2.20
N GLY A 36 -7.77 -6.69 -2.06
CA GLY A 36 -7.10 -7.60 -2.99
C GLY A 36 -6.29 -8.65 -2.23
N LYS A 37 -5.25 -9.19 -2.85
CA LYS A 37 -4.35 -10.20 -2.26
C LYS A 37 -2.90 -10.04 -2.75
N GLU A 38 -1.96 -10.55 -1.97
CA GLU A 38 -0.64 -10.96 -2.46
C GLU A 38 -0.64 -12.48 -2.64
N SER A 39 -0.21 -12.96 -3.81
CA SER A 39 0.05 -14.39 -4.05
C SER A 39 1.56 -14.61 -4.08
N VAL A 40 2.05 -15.61 -3.34
CA VAL A 40 3.48 -15.85 -3.11
C VAL A 40 3.86 -17.27 -3.52
N ASN A 41 5.02 -17.38 -4.19
CA ASN A 41 5.68 -18.65 -4.44
C ASN A 41 7.12 -18.56 -3.95
N PHE A 42 7.46 -19.31 -2.90
CA PHE A 42 8.80 -19.28 -2.32
C PHE A 42 9.80 -20.04 -3.18
N ASP A 43 11.02 -19.51 -3.27
CA ASP A 43 12.12 -20.13 -4.00
C ASP A 43 12.66 -21.33 -3.21
N ALA A 44 12.77 -22.48 -3.89
CA ALA A 44 13.15 -23.74 -3.24
C ALA A 44 14.63 -23.77 -2.82
N GLU A 45 15.53 -23.14 -3.59
CA GLU A 45 16.95 -23.06 -3.25
C GLU A 45 17.15 -22.11 -2.07
N ALA A 46 16.42 -20.98 -2.05
CA ALA A 46 16.42 -20.06 -0.92
C ALA A 46 15.86 -20.66 0.38
N LEU A 47 14.79 -21.48 0.29
CA LEU A 47 14.28 -22.22 1.45
C LEU A 47 15.30 -23.24 1.99
N ASP A 48 16.05 -23.92 1.13
CA ASP A 48 17.14 -24.81 1.57
C ASP A 48 18.35 -24.02 2.14
N VAL A 49 18.62 -22.79 1.67
CA VAL A 49 19.59 -21.88 2.32
C VAL A 49 19.12 -21.49 3.72
N LEU A 50 17.87 -21.04 3.90
CA LEU A 50 17.32 -20.72 5.22
C LEU A 50 17.37 -21.93 6.18
N LYS A 51 17.05 -23.12 5.68
CA LYS A 51 17.13 -24.40 6.42
C LYS A 51 18.57 -24.81 6.76
N SER A 52 19.54 -24.47 5.91
CA SER A 52 20.97 -24.64 6.24
C SER A 52 21.37 -23.77 7.43
N LEU A 53 20.88 -22.53 7.51
CA LEU A 53 21.09 -21.60 8.63
C LEU A 53 20.33 -21.98 9.90
N GLY A 54 19.21 -22.70 9.77
CA GLY A 54 18.41 -23.18 10.90
C GLY A 54 16.95 -22.75 10.91
N LEU A 55 16.44 -22.12 9.85
CA LEU A 55 15.02 -21.78 9.69
C LEU A 55 14.35 -22.72 8.68
N THR A 56 13.47 -23.60 9.14
CA THR A 56 12.66 -24.45 8.25
C THR A 56 11.23 -23.94 8.20
N LEU A 57 10.74 -23.51 7.03
CA LEU A 57 9.34 -23.13 6.86
C LEU A 57 8.43 -24.30 7.27
N ALA A 58 7.59 -24.07 8.28
CA ALA A 58 6.77 -25.08 8.94
C ALA A 58 5.31 -25.01 8.50
N SER A 59 4.77 -23.79 8.41
CA SER A 59 3.41 -23.52 7.95
C SER A 59 3.27 -22.09 7.45
N VAL A 60 2.26 -21.86 6.62
CA VAL A 60 1.81 -20.55 6.16
C VAL A 60 0.32 -20.44 6.44
N GLU A 61 -0.09 -19.40 7.16
CA GLU A 61 -1.51 -19.10 7.35
C GLU A 61 -2.04 -18.34 6.13
N ASN A 62 -2.40 -19.10 5.09
CA ASN A 62 -3.10 -18.61 3.92
C ASN A 62 -4.46 -18.02 4.34
N THR A 63 -4.62 -16.71 4.18
CA THR A 63 -5.91 -16.03 4.34
C THR A 63 -6.68 -15.95 3.01
N ALA A 64 -5.97 -15.92 1.88
CA ALA A 64 -6.54 -15.82 0.53
C ALA A 64 -6.37 -17.09 -0.33
N VAL A 65 -7.11 -17.15 -1.44
CA VAL A 65 -6.88 -18.17 -2.50
C VAL A 65 -5.82 -17.65 -3.48
N PRO A 66 -4.70 -18.39 -3.72
CA PRO A 66 -3.63 -17.94 -4.61
C PRO A 66 -4.04 -17.64 -6.05
N ALA A 67 -3.26 -16.79 -6.73
CA ALA A 67 -3.31 -16.67 -8.18
C ALA A 67 -2.81 -17.96 -8.86
N PRO A 68 -3.24 -18.28 -10.10
CA PRO A 68 -2.78 -19.47 -10.81
C PRO A 68 -1.25 -19.50 -10.95
N GLY A 69 -0.61 -20.59 -10.51
CA GLY A 69 0.84 -20.74 -10.49
C GLY A 69 1.52 -20.40 -9.15
N TYR A 70 0.80 -19.80 -8.20
CA TYR A 70 1.31 -19.46 -6.87
C TYR A 70 0.85 -20.47 -5.80
N THR A 71 1.65 -20.64 -4.75
CA THR A 71 1.42 -21.66 -3.70
C THR A 71 0.69 -21.11 -2.47
N TYR A 72 0.95 -19.87 -2.11
CA TYR A 72 0.43 -19.21 -0.90
C TYR A 72 -0.23 -17.87 -1.25
N ALA A 73 -1.12 -17.36 -0.39
CA ALA A 73 -1.66 -16.01 -0.54
C ALA A 73 -2.21 -15.39 0.74
N PHE A 74 -2.06 -14.07 0.81
CA PHE A 74 -2.46 -13.20 1.92
C PHE A 74 -3.45 -12.15 1.45
N ASP A 75 -4.58 -12.01 2.14
CA ASP A 75 -5.56 -10.94 1.86
C ASP A 75 -5.00 -9.57 2.27
N VAL A 76 -5.17 -8.58 1.39
CA VAL A 76 -4.88 -7.16 1.64
C VAL A 76 -5.98 -6.58 2.51
N ILE A 77 -5.63 -6.03 3.67
CA ILE A 77 -6.58 -5.41 4.60
C ILE A 77 -7.28 -4.23 3.88
N PRO A 78 -8.61 -4.25 3.71
CA PRO A 78 -9.35 -3.21 2.99
C PRO A 78 -9.20 -1.81 3.60
N THR A 79 -9.45 -0.78 2.80
CA THR A 79 -9.52 0.62 3.26
C THR A 79 -10.65 0.85 4.26
N SER A 80 -10.37 1.53 5.38
CA SER A 80 -11.35 1.91 6.39
C SER A 80 -11.50 3.43 6.49
N ALA A 81 -12.74 3.91 6.60
CA ALA A 81 -13.03 5.30 6.98
C ALA A 81 -12.97 5.53 8.50
N ASN A 82 -12.87 4.46 9.29
CA ASN A 82 -12.67 4.50 10.75
C ASN A 82 -11.18 4.34 11.06
N SER A 83 -10.54 5.41 11.54
CA SER A 83 -9.13 5.46 11.91
C SER A 83 -8.74 4.63 13.15
N SER A 84 -9.71 4.03 13.85
CA SER A 84 -9.47 3.05 14.92
C SER A 84 -9.45 1.60 14.43
N VAL A 85 -9.46 1.38 13.11
CA VAL A 85 -9.38 0.05 12.49
C VAL A 85 -8.18 0.03 11.55
N GLN A 86 -7.36 -1.02 11.63
CA GLN A 86 -6.24 -1.23 10.71
C GLN A 86 -6.75 -1.34 9.27
N SER A 87 -6.08 -0.68 8.33
CA SER A 87 -6.47 -0.67 6.93
C SER A 87 -5.32 -0.26 6.03
N SER A 88 -5.25 -0.86 4.84
CA SER A 88 -4.38 -0.34 3.78
C SER A 88 -4.77 1.10 3.44
N THR A 89 -3.76 1.92 3.14
CA THR A 89 -3.93 3.35 2.82
C THR A 89 -3.38 3.73 1.46
N PHE A 90 -2.66 2.82 0.79
CA PHE A 90 -1.90 3.09 -0.43
C PHE A 90 -2.70 3.78 -1.55
N THR A 91 -2.14 4.89 -2.03
CA THR A 91 -2.65 5.69 -3.14
C THR A 91 -1.59 5.88 -4.23
N PHE A 92 -2.05 5.94 -5.47
CA PHE A 92 -1.23 6.16 -6.65
C PHE A 92 -1.93 7.12 -7.63
N ASN A 93 -1.15 7.86 -8.40
CA ASN A 93 -1.63 8.59 -9.56
C ASN A 93 -1.50 7.68 -10.80
N TYR A 94 -2.48 7.76 -11.70
CA TYR A 94 -2.45 7.04 -12.96
C TYR A 94 -2.92 7.89 -14.13
N ASP A 95 -2.13 7.88 -15.20
CA ASP A 95 -2.44 8.48 -16.49
C ASP A 95 -2.76 7.38 -17.51
N ASP A 96 -4.00 7.38 -18.01
CA ASP A 96 -4.48 6.35 -18.94
C ASP A 96 -3.90 6.47 -20.36
N ALA A 97 -3.35 7.63 -20.73
CA ALA A 97 -2.78 7.86 -22.06
C ALA A 97 -1.29 7.53 -22.11
N THR A 98 -0.51 7.86 -21.07
CA THR A 98 0.91 7.48 -20.96
C THR A 98 1.11 6.09 -20.33
N LYS A 99 0.08 5.55 -19.67
CA LYS A 99 0.13 4.33 -18.82
C LYS A 99 1.07 4.47 -17.62
N GLU A 100 1.39 5.70 -17.23
CA GLU A 100 2.28 6.01 -16.12
C GLU A 100 1.59 5.78 -14.77
N PHE A 101 2.22 4.96 -13.92
CA PHE A 101 1.78 4.64 -12.56
C PHE A 101 2.77 5.26 -11.58
N ILE A 102 2.31 6.17 -10.71
CA ILE A 102 3.16 6.89 -9.76
C ILE A 102 2.61 6.65 -8.34
N PRO A 103 3.32 5.90 -7.48
CA PRO A 103 3.01 5.83 -6.05
C PRO A 103 2.98 7.23 -5.42
N ILE A 104 1.98 7.51 -4.58
CA ILE A 104 1.87 8.81 -3.87
C ILE A 104 2.21 8.64 -2.39
N SER A 105 1.48 7.76 -1.69
CA SER A 105 1.60 7.61 -0.23
C SER A 105 0.82 6.40 0.28
N GLY A 106 1.12 6.00 1.53
CA GLY A 106 0.38 4.98 2.27
C GLY A 106 0.97 3.58 2.18
N THR A 107 0.43 2.67 3.00
CA THR A 107 0.86 1.28 3.12
C THR A 107 -0.13 0.32 2.46
N VAL A 108 0.37 -0.87 2.14
CA VAL A 108 -0.46 -2.07 1.89
C VAL A 108 -0.23 -3.02 3.05
N ASP A 109 -1.25 -3.15 3.90
CA ASP A 109 -1.24 -4.04 5.05
C ASP A 109 -1.90 -5.39 4.66
N LEU A 110 -1.34 -6.49 5.12
CA LEU A 110 -1.71 -7.87 4.78
C LEU A 110 -2.12 -8.65 6.03
N THR A 111 -2.96 -9.68 5.87
CA THR A 111 -3.34 -10.58 6.97
C THR A 111 -2.71 -11.95 6.85
N GLY A 112 -2.21 -12.49 7.97
CA GLY A 112 -1.66 -13.85 8.05
C GLY A 112 -0.13 -13.87 8.25
N SER A 113 0.37 -15.07 8.55
CA SER A 113 1.72 -15.27 9.09
C SER A 113 2.47 -16.43 8.42
N LEU A 114 3.80 -16.27 8.36
CA LEU A 114 4.78 -17.29 8.02
C LEU A 114 5.42 -17.83 9.30
N PHE A 115 5.42 -19.16 9.47
CA PHE A 115 5.99 -19.80 10.65
C PHE A 115 7.19 -20.66 10.28
N PHE A 116 8.34 -20.38 10.88
CA PHE A 116 9.58 -21.13 10.72
C PHE A 116 9.94 -21.87 12.01
N ASN A 117 10.19 -23.18 11.91
CA ASN A 117 10.82 -23.95 12.98
C ASN A 117 12.30 -23.58 13.08
N VAL A 118 12.78 -23.34 14.31
CA VAL A 118 14.15 -22.88 14.58
C VAL A 118 15.01 -24.03 15.12
N ASP A 119 16.11 -24.31 14.41
CA ASP A 119 17.21 -25.12 14.93
C ASP A 119 18.02 -24.30 15.96
N ARG A 120 17.67 -24.48 17.23
CA ARG A 120 18.30 -23.78 18.37
C ARG A 120 19.73 -24.24 18.67
N THR A 121 20.30 -25.16 17.87
CA THR A 121 21.74 -25.46 17.88
C THR A 121 22.54 -24.53 16.96
N LYS A 122 21.85 -23.84 16.03
CA LYS A 122 22.43 -22.86 15.08
C LYS A 122 22.04 -21.42 15.41
N LEU A 123 20.77 -21.18 15.76
CA LEU A 123 20.22 -19.84 15.97
C LEU A 123 19.74 -19.64 17.41
N ALA A 124 20.15 -18.54 18.03
CA ALA A 124 19.80 -18.13 19.39
C ALA A 124 18.37 -17.56 19.54
N LEU A 125 17.45 -17.98 18.66
CA LEU A 125 16.05 -17.53 18.63
C LEU A 125 15.13 -18.42 19.51
N PRO A 126 13.85 -18.05 19.69
CA PRO A 126 12.81 -18.94 20.20
C PRO A 126 12.65 -20.19 19.31
N PRO A 127 11.96 -21.28 19.76
CA PRO A 127 11.80 -22.51 18.97
C PRO A 127 11.04 -22.35 17.64
N GLN A 128 10.27 -21.27 17.51
CA GLN A 128 9.52 -20.89 16.34
C GLN A 128 9.73 -19.40 16.09
N LEU A 129 9.91 -19.02 14.83
CA LEU A 129 9.93 -17.64 14.37
C LEU A 129 8.66 -17.41 13.55
N GLU A 130 7.81 -16.49 14.01
CA GLU A 130 6.68 -15.96 13.24
C GLU A 130 7.12 -14.68 12.52
N LEU A 131 6.67 -14.48 11.28
CA LEU A 131 6.76 -13.23 10.53
C LEU A 131 5.38 -12.97 9.92
N GLY A 132 4.70 -11.88 10.28
CA GLY A 132 3.26 -11.75 10.04
C GLY A 132 2.70 -10.33 10.06
N ASP A 133 1.39 -10.23 9.77
CA ASP A 133 0.64 -8.98 9.58
C ASP A 133 1.38 -7.98 8.66
N LEU A 134 1.94 -8.54 7.59
CA LEU A 134 2.98 -7.92 6.78
C LEU A 134 2.54 -6.59 6.17
N SER A 135 3.46 -5.63 6.10
CA SER A 135 3.18 -4.24 5.75
C SER A 135 4.14 -3.71 4.72
N ALA A 136 3.71 -3.68 3.46
CA ALA A 136 4.50 -3.09 2.38
C ALA A 136 4.40 -1.55 2.37
N GLN A 137 5.51 -0.85 2.12
CA GLN A 137 5.56 0.60 1.91
C GLN A 137 5.97 0.99 0.47
N PRO A 138 5.24 0.56 -0.57
CA PRO A 138 5.62 0.76 -1.97
C PRO A 138 5.52 2.22 -2.48
N ALA A 139 5.28 3.18 -1.59
CA ALA A 139 5.38 4.62 -1.86
C ALA A 139 6.68 5.27 -1.32
N VAL A 140 7.54 4.50 -0.64
CA VAL A 140 8.74 5.02 0.06
C VAL A 140 10.00 4.26 -0.34
N ASP A 141 10.04 2.96 -0.06
CA ASP A 141 11.26 2.14 -0.06
C ASP A 141 11.07 0.78 -0.77
N LEU A 142 9.83 0.35 -1.00
CA LEU A 142 9.44 -0.99 -1.47
C LEU A 142 9.71 -2.12 -0.46
N ASP A 143 9.94 -1.79 0.82
CA ASP A 143 10.12 -2.78 1.88
C ASP A 143 8.79 -3.32 2.42
N VAL A 144 8.84 -4.58 2.88
CA VAL A 144 7.76 -5.30 3.57
C VAL A 144 8.19 -5.54 5.00
N ILE A 145 7.47 -4.94 5.95
CA ILE A 145 7.75 -4.99 7.38
C ILE A 145 6.90 -6.08 8.05
N ASP A 146 7.53 -6.89 8.89
CA ASP A 146 6.82 -7.80 9.81
C ASP A 146 6.28 -7.02 11.01
N LYS A 147 4.94 -6.92 11.12
CA LYS A 147 4.27 -6.22 12.23
C LYS A 147 3.93 -7.14 13.40
N ALA A 148 3.86 -8.45 13.19
CA ALA A 148 3.44 -9.41 14.22
C ALA A 148 4.51 -9.60 15.31
N ASN A 149 5.80 -9.58 14.94
CA ASN A 149 6.86 -10.05 15.84
C ASN A 149 8.09 -9.12 15.92
N THR A 150 8.81 -8.91 14.82
CA THR A 150 10.13 -8.24 14.82
C THR A 150 10.07 -6.73 14.67
N GLY A 151 9.07 -6.20 13.95
CA GLY A 151 9.00 -4.77 13.59
C GLY A 151 10.03 -4.34 12.53
N LEU A 152 10.70 -5.28 11.86
CA LEU A 152 11.75 -5.02 10.89
C LEU A 152 11.25 -5.16 9.44
N PRO A 153 11.85 -4.45 8.47
CA PRO A 153 11.84 -4.88 7.07
C PRO A 153 12.35 -6.33 6.97
N ILE A 154 11.60 -7.21 6.33
CA ILE A 154 11.99 -8.61 6.08
C ILE A 154 12.22 -8.91 4.60
N PHE A 155 11.50 -8.22 3.72
CA PHE A 155 11.69 -8.29 2.27
C PHE A 155 11.83 -6.89 1.69
N THR A 156 12.69 -6.75 0.69
CA THR A 156 12.69 -5.61 -0.24
C THR A 156 12.14 -6.10 -1.58
N LEU A 157 11.16 -5.39 -2.15
CA LEU A 157 10.48 -5.81 -3.38
C LEU A 157 11.16 -5.23 -4.64
N GLU A 158 11.71 -6.11 -5.47
CA GLU A 158 12.25 -5.75 -6.79
C GLU A 158 11.15 -5.88 -7.85
N VAL A 159 10.85 -4.79 -8.56
CA VAL A 159 9.77 -4.74 -9.58
C VAL A 159 10.16 -5.53 -10.83
N LEU A 160 9.39 -6.58 -11.15
CA LEU A 160 9.62 -7.44 -12.32
C LEU A 160 9.03 -6.88 -13.62
N ALA A 161 7.92 -6.15 -13.52
CA ALA A 161 7.19 -5.61 -14.67
C ALA A 161 6.42 -4.33 -14.29
N PRO A 162 6.15 -3.42 -15.26
CA PRO A 162 5.27 -2.28 -15.02
C PRO A 162 3.88 -2.72 -14.51
N PRO A 163 3.25 -1.97 -13.58
CA PRO A 163 1.89 -2.25 -13.10
C PRO A 163 0.88 -2.35 -14.24
N ASN A 164 0.17 -3.47 -14.33
CA ASN A 164 -0.93 -3.64 -15.27
C ASN A 164 -2.22 -3.08 -14.63
N VAL A 165 -2.70 -1.93 -15.11
CA VAL A 165 -3.89 -1.24 -14.58
C VAL A 165 -5.06 -1.42 -15.54
N ASP A 166 -6.14 -2.02 -15.06
CA ASP A 166 -7.41 -2.16 -15.77
C ASP A 166 -8.45 -1.22 -15.13
N LEU A 167 -8.78 -0.14 -15.83
CA LEU A 167 -9.76 0.85 -15.37
C LEU A 167 -11.22 0.43 -15.61
N GLU A 168 -11.49 -0.58 -16.44
CA GLU A 168 -12.83 -1.09 -16.71
C GLU A 168 -13.25 -2.06 -15.59
N ASN A 169 -12.41 -3.06 -15.31
CA ASN A 169 -12.61 -4.00 -14.21
C ASN A 169 -12.19 -3.44 -12.83
N ARG A 170 -11.50 -2.29 -12.82
CA ARG A 170 -10.95 -1.61 -11.62
C ARG A 170 -9.99 -2.49 -10.83
N THR A 171 -9.05 -3.09 -11.55
CA THR A 171 -7.99 -3.91 -10.96
C THR A 171 -6.60 -3.42 -11.30
N VAL A 172 -5.63 -3.81 -10.48
CA VAL A 172 -4.20 -3.65 -10.77
C VAL A 172 -3.50 -4.96 -10.48
N THR A 173 -2.67 -5.44 -11.40
CA THR A 173 -1.74 -6.55 -11.16
C THR A 173 -0.31 -6.05 -11.11
N LEU A 174 0.38 -6.40 -10.02
CA LEU A 174 1.78 -6.07 -9.72
C LEU A 174 2.60 -7.36 -9.70
N ASN A 175 3.90 -7.30 -10.04
CA ASN A 175 4.78 -8.46 -10.02
C ASN A 175 6.16 -8.07 -9.44
N PHE A 176 6.64 -8.85 -8.47
CA PHE A 176 7.90 -8.59 -7.77
C PHE A 176 8.71 -9.86 -7.50
N ASN A 177 10.03 -9.73 -7.41
CA ASN A 177 10.85 -10.63 -6.58
C ASN A 177 10.80 -10.13 -5.14
N ALA A 178 10.67 -11.03 -4.16
CA ALA A 178 10.92 -10.73 -2.76
C ALA A 178 12.39 -11.07 -2.44
N LEU A 179 13.22 -10.06 -2.21
CA LEU A 179 14.60 -10.23 -1.78
C LEU A 179 14.68 -10.09 -0.25
N ALA A 180 15.49 -10.88 0.45
CA ALA A 180 15.69 -10.70 1.88
C ALA A 180 16.34 -9.33 2.17
N SER A 181 15.77 -8.58 3.12
CA SER A 181 16.28 -7.25 3.51
C SER A 181 17.67 -7.33 4.19
N GLN A 182 18.34 -6.18 4.30
CA GLN A 182 19.57 -6.07 5.07
C GLN A 182 19.30 -6.26 6.57
N GLU A 183 18.21 -5.67 7.07
CA GLU A 183 17.77 -5.67 8.46
C GLU A 183 17.47 -7.09 8.97
N PHE A 184 16.78 -7.90 8.17
CA PHE A 184 16.48 -9.30 8.52
C PHE A 184 17.72 -10.18 8.39
N SER A 185 18.58 -9.94 7.40
CA SER A 185 19.89 -10.59 7.30
C SER A 185 20.73 -10.33 8.55
N ASP A 186 20.82 -9.08 9.01
CA ASP A 186 21.61 -8.70 10.18
C ASP A 186 20.98 -9.18 11.49
N PHE A 187 19.65 -9.24 11.58
CA PHE A 187 18.93 -9.91 12.67
C PHE A 187 19.31 -11.39 12.78
N LEU A 188 19.34 -12.13 11.65
CA LEU A 188 19.73 -13.54 11.65
C LEU A 188 21.22 -13.73 11.97
N VAL A 189 22.11 -12.88 11.46
CA VAL A 189 23.55 -12.90 11.80
C VAL A 189 23.78 -12.59 13.28
N ALA A 190 23.07 -11.61 13.85
CA ALA A 190 23.10 -11.33 15.29
C ALA A 190 22.55 -12.49 16.13
N ALA A 191 21.63 -13.28 15.59
CA ALA A 191 21.14 -14.52 16.18
C ALA A 191 22.05 -15.74 15.98
N GLY A 192 23.17 -15.62 15.24
CA GLY A 192 24.16 -16.69 15.06
C GLY A 192 24.19 -17.35 13.68
N ALA A 193 23.46 -16.84 12.68
CA ALA A 193 23.52 -17.36 11.32
C ALA A 193 24.94 -17.33 10.75
N SER A 194 25.39 -18.42 10.13
CA SER A 194 26.77 -18.60 9.67
C SER A 194 27.16 -17.75 8.46
N GLN A 195 26.19 -17.11 7.79
CA GLN A 195 26.38 -16.17 6.70
C GLN A 195 25.17 -15.22 6.62
N PRO A 196 25.35 -13.98 6.12
CA PRO A 196 24.24 -13.08 5.78
C PRO A 196 23.41 -13.64 4.61
N ILE A 197 22.20 -13.11 4.45
CA ILE A 197 21.27 -13.44 3.35
C ILE A 197 20.74 -12.23 2.58
N ALA A 198 21.19 -11.01 2.88
CA ALA A 198 20.72 -9.79 2.22
C ALA A 198 20.79 -9.90 0.68
N GLY A 199 19.70 -9.58 0.00
CA GLY A 199 19.57 -9.72 -1.46
C GLY A 199 19.26 -11.13 -1.98
N LEU A 200 19.18 -12.16 -1.12
CA LEU A 200 18.71 -13.49 -1.52
C LEU A 200 17.25 -13.42 -1.95
N LYS A 201 16.93 -13.80 -3.19
CA LYS A 201 15.54 -13.96 -3.65
C LYS A 201 14.88 -15.08 -2.87
N LEU A 202 13.96 -14.73 -1.97
CA LEU A 202 13.18 -15.68 -1.17
C LEU A 202 11.93 -16.18 -1.92
N GLY A 203 11.47 -15.46 -2.94
CA GLY A 203 10.33 -15.88 -3.76
C GLY A 203 9.88 -14.88 -4.81
N GLU A 204 8.77 -15.21 -5.46
CA GLU A 204 8.05 -14.38 -6.43
C GLU A 204 6.69 -14.00 -5.86
N ILE A 205 6.26 -12.75 -6.09
CA ILE A 205 5.00 -12.20 -5.59
C ILE A 205 4.19 -11.59 -6.74
N GLN A 206 2.94 -12.03 -6.91
CA GLN A 206 1.93 -11.33 -7.71
C GLN A 206 0.91 -10.65 -6.80
N GLY A 207 0.80 -9.34 -6.94
CA GLY A 207 -0.18 -8.53 -6.22
C GLY A 207 -1.41 -8.21 -7.05
N ASP A 208 -2.54 -8.84 -6.75
CA ASP A 208 -3.84 -8.55 -7.37
C ASP A 208 -4.62 -7.57 -6.50
N ARG A 209 -4.96 -6.39 -7.03
CA ARG A 209 -5.63 -5.29 -6.30
C ARG A 209 -6.96 -4.93 -6.92
N ASN A 210 -7.90 -4.56 -6.06
CA ASN A 210 -9.11 -3.80 -6.41
C ASN A 210 -8.87 -2.32 -6.15
N ILE A 211 -9.31 -1.43 -7.05
CA ILE A 211 -9.08 0.01 -6.92
C ILE A 211 -10.35 0.86 -6.92
N ALA A 212 -10.30 1.99 -6.22
CA ALA A 212 -11.32 3.03 -6.27
C ALA A 212 -10.69 4.38 -6.65
N LEU A 213 -11.45 5.21 -7.38
CA LEU A 213 -11.07 6.59 -7.65
C LEU A 213 -11.20 7.43 -6.37
N VAL A 214 -10.14 8.13 -5.99
CA VAL A 214 -10.18 9.09 -4.87
C VAL A 214 -10.88 10.37 -5.35
N PRO A 215 -11.96 10.84 -4.68
CA PRO A 215 -12.64 12.07 -5.09
C PRO A 215 -11.73 13.30 -4.98
N GLU A 216 -11.67 14.12 -6.03
CA GLU A 216 -10.94 15.39 -5.97
C GLU A 216 -11.56 16.33 -4.91
N PRO A 217 -10.74 17.04 -4.09
CA PRO A 217 -11.26 17.97 -3.08
C PRO A 217 -12.19 19.07 -3.67
N GLY A 218 -11.96 19.46 -4.92
CA GLY A 218 -12.80 20.41 -5.65
C GLY A 218 -14.23 19.93 -5.88
N THR A 219 -14.45 18.62 -6.09
CA THR A 219 -15.80 18.06 -6.31
C THR A 219 -16.65 18.15 -5.04
N VAL A 220 -16.04 17.89 -3.88
CA VAL A 220 -16.70 17.99 -2.56
C VAL A 220 -17.10 19.44 -2.28
N LEU A 221 -16.20 20.40 -2.55
CA LEU A 221 -16.49 21.84 -2.45
C LEU A 221 -17.63 22.27 -3.38
N ALA A 222 -17.65 21.80 -4.64
CA ALA A 222 -18.72 22.10 -5.59
C ALA A 222 -20.09 21.60 -5.11
N ILE A 223 -20.15 20.38 -4.55
CA ILE A 223 -21.39 19.81 -3.98
C ILE A 223 -21.86 20.63 -2.76
N LEU A 224 -20.95 21.03 -1.87
CA LEU A 224 -21.25 21.90 -0.72
C LEU A 224 -21.78 23.28 -1.15
N MET A 225 -21.19 23.88 -2.19
CA MET A 225 -21.66 25.17 -2.75
C MET A 225 -23.03 25.03 -3.44
N ALA A 226 -23.30 23.94 -4.14
CA ALA A 226 -24.61 23.66 -4.74
C ALA A 226 -25.69 23.44 -3.68
N ALA A 227 -25.42 22.62 -2.66
CA ALA A 227 -26.35 22.33 -1.57
C ALA A 227 -26.68 23.58 -0.73
N SER A 228 -25.67 24.37 -0.38
CA SER A 228 -25.88 25.63 0.35
C SER A 228 -26.66 26.68 -0.46
N SER A 229 -26.41 26.76 -1.78
CA SER A 229 -27.19 27.60 -2.70
C SER A 229 -28.67 27.17 -2.78
N ALA A 230 -28.94 25.86 -2.87
CA ALA A 230 -30.30 25.33 -2.85
C ALA A 230 -31.03 25.61 -1.53
N LEU A 231 -30.34 25.47 -0.38
CA LEU A 231 -30.90 25.80 0.94
C LEU A 231 -31.18 27.30 1.11
N ALA A 232 -30.35 28.18 0.53
CA ALA A 232 -30.57 29.62 0.54
C ALA A 232 -31.81 30.01 -0.29
N LEU A 233 -32.02 29.38 -1.45
CA LEU A 233 -33.21 29.57 -2.27
C LEU A 233 -34.47 29.01 -1.60
N GLY A 234 -34.39 27.83 -1.00
CA GLY A 234 -35.50 27.21 -0.26
C GLY A 234 -36.00 28.03 0.93
N LYS A 235 -35.11 28.79 1.60
CA LYS A 235 -35.51 29.74 2.65
C LYS A 235 -36.27 30.95 2.11
N ARG A 236 -35.98 31.45 0.90
CA ARG A 236 -36.74 32.57 0.31
C ARG A 236 -38.17 32.17 -0.03
N HIS A 237 -38.40 30.93 -0.48
CA HIS A 237 -39.74 30.48 -0.87
C HIS A 237 -40.70 30.15 0.30
N ARG A 238 -40.25 30.25 1.55
CA ARG A 238 -41.09 30.15 2.77
C ARG A 238 -41.35 31.50 3.46
N ILE A 239 -41.00 32.61 2.82
CA ILE A 239 -41.26 33.98 3.31
C ILE A 239 -41.89 34.81 2.17
N MET A 240 -43.02 34.30 1.67
CA MET A 240 -44.03 34.97 0.85
C MET A 240 -45.40 34.40 1.23
#